data_AF-A0A6B1IH14-F1
#
_entry.id   AF-A0A6B1IH14-F1
#
_cell.length_a   1.000
_cell.length_b   1.000
_cell.length_c   1.000
_cell.angle_alpha   90.00
_cell.angle_beta   90.00
_cell.angle_gamma   90.00
#
_symmetry.space_group_name_H-M   'P 1'
#
loop_
_entity.id
_entity.type
_entity.pdbx_description
1 polymer ?
#
loop_
_entity_poly.entity_id
_entity_poly.type
_entity_poly.pdbx_seq_one_letter_code
_entity_poly.pdbx_strand_id
1 'polypeptide(L)'
;MPQVLFDTHAAARKLEKAGHTAQQAEAVVEVVSSATEFVTRMAQDLDRIKYQVDNHMATKSDLESLRADLVERTGSLRADMLQRTESLRADTVELNMSTKVSIEALRAQMVRMLWIQGLALATLIISLAGIMMSLTVTGSS
;
A
#
# COMPACT_ATOMS: atom_id res chain seq x y z
N MET A 1 -31.20 -16.49 31.67
CA MET A 1 -32.52 -17.16 31.71
C MET A 1 -32.70 -17.77 33.10
N PRO A 2 -33.89 -17.71 33.72
CA PRO A 2 -34.12 -18.39 34.99
C PRO A 2 -33.96 -19.90 34.77
N GLN A 3 -33.02 -20.53 35.46
CA GLN A 3 -32.90 -21.99 35.48
C GLN A 3 -34.19 -22.52 36.11
N VAL A 4 -35.06 -23.10 35.29
CA VAL A 4 -36.23 -23.82 35.79
C VAL A 4 -35.69 -25.14 36.34
N LEU A 5 -35.35 -25.14 37.63
CA LEU A 5 -34.94 -26.34 38.33
C LEU A 5 -36.14 -27.30 38.32
N PHE A 6 -35.94 -28.49 37.77
CA PHE A 6 -36.95 -29.54 37.81
C PHE A 6 -37.21 -29.92 39.28
N ASP A 7 -38.42 -29.68 39.78
CA ASP A 7 -38.80 -30.03 41.15
C ASP A 7 -39.08 -31.53 41.25
N THR A 8 -38.04 -32.28 41.58
CA THR A 8 -38.05 -33.75 41.70
C THR A 8 -39.06 -34.23 42.74
N HIS A 9 -39.23 -33.51 43.86
CA HIS A 9 -40.16 -33.89 44.92
C HIS A 9 -41.62 -33.66 44.53
N ALA A 10 -41.93 -32.55 43.87
CA ALA A 10 -43.28 -32.31 43.36
C ALA A 10 -43.65 -33.30 42.25
N ALA A 11 -42.70 -33.64 41.38
CA ALA A 11 -42.89 -34.63 40.32
C ALA A 11 -43.13 -36.05 40.88
N ALA A 12 -42.34 -36.48 41.88
CA ALA A 12 -42.49 -37.79 42.53
C ALA A 12 -43.87 -37.94 43.20
N ARG A 13 -44.30 -36.94 43.99
CA ARG A 13 -45.64 -36.94 44.62
C ARG A 13 -46.78 -36.98 43.61
N LYS A 14 -46.58 -36.39 42.43
CA LYS A 14 -47.59 -36.40 41.36
C LYS A 14 -47.73 -37.78 40.72
N LEU A 15 -46.62 -38.51 40.57
CA LEU A 15 -46.59 -39.88 40.07
C LEU A 15 -47.19 -40.87 41.08
N GLU A 16 -46.90 -40.72 42.37
CA GLU A 16 -47.53 -41.52 43.43
C GLU A 16 -49.04 -41.35 43.46
N LYS A 17 -49.53 -40.10 43.36
CA LYS A 17 -50.98 -39.80 43.25
C LYS A 17 -51.62 -40.38 42.00
N ALA A 18 -50.84 -40.64 40.94
CA ALA A 18 -51.30 -41.28 39.71
C ALA A 18 -51.31 -42.83 39.80
N GLY A 19 -50.93 -43.40 40.94
CA GLY A 19 -50.97 -44.85 41.19
C GLY A 19 -49.63 -45.56 41.01
N HIS A 20 -48.53 -44.84 40.78
CA HIS A 20 -47.19 -45.42 40.79
C HIS A 20 -46.70 -45.72 42.22
N THR A 21 -45.90 -46.77 42.39
CA THR A 21 -45.22 -46.99 43.67
C THR A 21 -44.12 -45.93 43.87
N ALA A 22 -43.74 -45.65 45.11
CA ALA A 22 -42.68 -44.68 45.43
C ALA A 22 -41.38 -44.98 44.65
N GLN A 23 -40.96 -46.24 44.58
CA GLN A 23 -39.78 -46.65 43.80
C GLN A 23 -39.90 -46.38 42.30
N GLN A 24 -41.08 -46.58 41.70
CA GLN A 24 -41.31 -46.27 40.30
C GLN A 24 -41.30 -44.76 40.05
N ALA A 25 -41.89 -43.98 40.97
CA ALA A 25 -41.90 -42.53 40.90
C ALA A 25 -40.49 -41.94 41.00
N GLU A 26 -39.67 -42.43 41.93
CA GLU A 26 -38.27 -42.00 42.10
C GLU A 26 -37.42 -42.33 40.87
N ALA A 27 -37.49 -43.55 40.34
CA ALA A 27 -36.71 -43.96 39.17
C ALA A 27 -37.03 -43.10 37.93
N VAL A 28 -38.31 -42.78 37.71
CA VAL A 28 -38.71 -41.90 36.60
C VAL A 28 -38.21 -40.47 36.82
N VAL A 29 -38.33 -39.96 38.04
CA VAL A 29 -37.88 -38.60 38.38
C VAL A 29 -36.37 -38.46 38.25
N GLU A 30 -35.60 -39.48 38.63
CA GLU A 30 -34.14 -39.50 38.50
C GLU A 30 -33.70 -39.44 37.03
N VAL A 31 -34.32 -40.25 36.17
CA VAL A 31 -34.05 -40.24 34.72
C VAL A 31 -34.42 -38.89 34.11
N VAL A 32 -35.58 -38.34 34.48
CA VAL A 32 -36.03 -37.02 33.98
C VAL A 32 -35.11 -35.92 34.48
N SER A 33 -34.69 -35.94 35.75
CA SER A 33 -33.74 -34.96 36.30
C SER A 33 -32.42 -35.01 35.55
N SER A 34 -31.87 -36.21 35.33
CA SER A 34 -30.63 -36.42 34.58
C SER A 34 -30.74 -35.93 33.13
N ALA A 35 -31.86 -36.21 32.46
CA ALA A 35 -32.12 -35.72 31.11
C ALA A 35 -32.25 -34.18 31.08
N THR A 36 -32.88 -33.58 32.09
CA THR A 36 -33.06 -32.12 32.18
C THR A 36 -31.72 -31.42 32.42
N GLU A 37 -30.86 -31.98 33.27
CA GLU A 37 -29.50 -31.50 33.46
C GLU A 37 -28.67 -31.61 32.18
N PHE A 38 -28.75 -32.74 31.48
CA PHE A 38 -28.05 -32.94 30.22
C PHE A 38 -28.47 -31.91 29.17
N VAL A 39 -29.78 -31.69 28.99
CA VAL A 39 -30.30 -30.68 28.05
C VAL A 39 -29.84 -29.28 28.44
N THR A 40 -29.78 -28.97 29.74
CA THR A 40 -29.31 -27.67 30.23
C THR A 40 -27.82 -27.45 29.91
N ARG A 41 -26.98 -28.46 30.11
CA ARG A 41 -25.55 -28.41 29.74
C ARG A 41 -25.38 -28.27 28.23
N MET A 42 -26.15 -29.03 27.45
CA MET A 42 -26.11 -28.96 25.99
C MET A 42 -26.54 -27.59 25.47
N ALA A 43 -27.56 -26.96 26.08
CA ALA A 43 -27.97 -25.60 25.73
C ALA A 43 -26.85 -24.57 26.01
N GLN A 44 -26.16 -24.70 27.15
CA GLN A 44 -25.01 -23.84 27.48
C GLN A 44 -23.84 -24.05 26.52
N ASP A 45 -23.55 -25.30 26.16
CA ASP A 45 -22.50 -25.62 25.18
C ASP A 45 -22.86 -25.07 23.80
N LEU A 46 -24.13 -25.14 23.40
CA LEU A 46 -24.60 -24.58 22.13
C LEU A 46 -24.43 -23.05 22.10
N ASP A 47 -24.78 -22.35 23.19
CA ASP A 47 -24.59 -20.91 23.32
C ASP A 47 -23.10 -20.55 23.25
N ARG A 48 -22.24 -21.34 23.89
CA ARG A 48 -20.78 -21.15 23.85
C ARG A 48 -20.24 -21.34 22.43
N ILE A 49 -20.67 -22.40 21.74
CA ILE A 49 -20.25 -22.68 20.35
C ILE A 49 -20.72 -21.55 19.43
N LYS A 50 -21.96 -21.09 19.59
CA LYS A 50 -22.50 -19.97 18.81
C LYS A 50 -21.64 -18.71 18.97
N TYR A 51 -21.31 -18.36 20.22
CA TYR A 51 -20.43 -17.23 20.49
C TYR A 51 -19.03 -17.39 19.87
N GLN A 52 -18.47 -18.59 19.88
CA GLN A 52 -17.18 -18.87 19.23
C GLN A 52 -17.24 -18.74 17.71
N VAL A 53 -18.32 -19.25 17.09
CA VAL A 53 -18.54 -19.15 15.64
C VAL A 53 -18.70 -17.69 15.22
N ASP A 54 -19.53 -16.92 15.92
CA ASP A 54 -19.76 -15.51 15.60
C ASP A 54 -18.46 -14.70 15.66
N ASN A 55 -17.64 -14.92 16.70
CA ASN A 55 -16.33 -14.28 16.81
C ASN A 55 -15.35 -14.72 15.72
N HIS A 56 -15.36 -16.00 15.36
CA HIS A 56 -14.48 -16.51 14.31
C HIS A 56 -14.87 -15.96 12.94
N MET A 57 -16.16 -15.84 12.65
CA MET A 57 -16.67 -15.22 11.43
C MET A 57 -16.33 -13.73 11.37
N ALA A 58 -16.51 -12.99 12.47
CA ALA A 58 -16.10 -11.59 12.55
C ALA A 58 -14.59 -11.42 12.28
N THR A 59 -13.75 -12.22 12.95
CA THR A 59 -12.29 -12.19 12.77
C THR A 59 -11.90 -12.51 11.32
N LYS A 60 -12.57 -13.48 10.69
CA LYS A 60 -12.30 -13.85 9.31
C LYS A 60 -12.67 -12.71 8.34
N SER A 61 -13.82 -12.08 8.56
CA SER A 61 -14.24 -10.91 7.78
C SER A 61 -13.24 -9.76 7.90
N ASP A 62 -12.76 -9.48 9.11
CA ASP A 62 -11.76 -8.44 9.35
C ASP A 62 -10.43 -8.74 8.63
N LEU A 63 -9.99 -10.00 8.66
CA LEU A 63 -8.78 -10.44 7.95
C LEU A 63 -8.93 -10.31 6.43
N GLU A 64 -10.10 -10.64 5.88
CA GLU A 64 -10.38 -10.48 4.45
C GLU A 64 -10.37 -9.00 4.05
N SER A 65 -10.96 -8.12 4.88
CA SER A 65 -10.92 -6.67 4.67
C SER A 65 -9.49 -6.13 4.71
N LEU A 66 -8.70 -6.49 5.73
CA LEU A 66 -7.31 -6.07 5.85
C LEU A 66 -6.46 -6.55 4.67
N ARG A 67 -6.72 -7.76 4.17
CA ARG A 67 -6.03 -8.30 3.00
C ARG A 67 -6.37 -7.52 1.74
N ALA A 68 -7.64 -7.15 1.54
CA ALA A 68 -8.07 -6.35 0.41
C ALA A 68 -7.40 -4.95 0.44
N ASP A 69 -7.44 -4.27 1.58
CA ASP A 69 -6.80 -2.97 1.78
C ASP A 69 -5.29 -3.02 1.50
N LEU A 70 -4.61 -4.08 1.93
CA LEU A 70 -3.18 -4.24 1.73
C LEU A 70 -2.84 -4.47 0.25
N VAL A 71 -3.66 -5.24 -0.46
CA VAL A 71 -3.51 -5.45 -1.91
C VAL A 71 -3.70 -4.13 -2.65
N GLU A 72 -4.74 -3.37 -2.31
CA GLU A 72 -5.03 -2.07 -2.92
C GLU A 72 -3.88 -1.07 -2.68
N ARG A 73 -3.46 -0.90 -1.43
CA ARG A 73 -2.37 0.02 -1.06
C ARG A 73 -1.06 -0.35 -1.75
N THR A 74 -0.75 -1.64 -1.81
CA THR A 74 0.47 -2.13 -2.47
C THR A 74 0.39 -1.92 -3.98
N GLY A 75 -0.77 -2.14 -4.60
CA GLY A 75 -1.03 -1.89 -6.01
C GLY A 75 -0.86 -0.41 -6.36
N SER A 76 -1.49 0.46 -5.58
CA SER A 76 -1.40 1.93 -5.70
C SER A 76 0.04 2.41 -5.58
N LEU A 77 0.76 2.00 -4.53
CA LEU A 77 2.16 2.38 -4.32
C LEU A 77 3.06 1.95 -5.50
N ARG A 78 2.82 0.75 -6.05
CA ARG A 78 3.57 0.25 -7.21
C ARG A 78 3.30 1.09 -8.46
N ALA A 79 2.04 1.47 -8.70
CA ALA A 79 1.68 2.34 -9.82
C ALA A 79 2.33 3.73 -9.69
N ASP A 80 2.25 4.34 -8.52
CA ASP A 80 2.88 5.64 -8.23
C ASP A 80 4.39 5.61 -8.45
N MET A 81 5.06 4.55 -8.00
CA MET A 81 6.50 4.38 -8.19
C MET A 81 6.89 4.23 -9.66
N LEU A 82 6.10 3.49 -10.44
CA LEU A 82 6.31 3.38 -11.90
C LEU A 82 6.15 4.73 -12.57
N GLN A 83 5.06 5.45 -12.27
CA GLN A 83 4.81 6.77 -12.84
C GLN A 83 5.92 7.76 -12.52
N ARG A 84 6.39 7.81 -11.26
CA ARG A 84 7.51 8.66 -10.85
C ARG A 84 8.80 8.29 -11.58
N THR A 85 9.06 7.00 -11.76
CA THR A 85 10.26 6.53 -12.47
C THR A 85 10.22 6.93 -13.94
N GLU A 86 9.07 6.81 -14.59
CA GLU A 86 8.88 7.23 -15.98
C GLU A 86 9.02 8.74 -16.14
N SER A 87 8.43 9.53 -15.23
CA SER A 87 8.59 10.99 -15.20
C SER A 87 10.06 11.39 -15.08
N LEU A 88 10.78 10.84 -14.09
CA LEU A 88 12.20 11.14 -13.89
C LEU A 88 13.06 10.75 -15.10
N ARG A 89 12.70 9.65 -15.77
CA ARG A 89 13.39 9.22 -16.99
C ARG A 89 13.15 10.20 -18.13
N ALA A 90 11.92 10.71 -18.30
CA ALA A 90 11.60 11.73 -19.28
C ALA A 90 12.36 13.03 -19.00
N ASP A 91 12.33 13.51 -17.76
CA ASP A 91 13.05 14.72 -17.32
C ASP A 91 14.56 14.60 -17.58
N THR A 92 15.13 13.41 -17.32
CA THR A 92 16.55 13.14 -17.58
C THR A 92 16.89 13.19 -19.08
N VAL A 93 16.00 12.69 -19.94
CA VAL A 93 16.18 12.74 -21.39
C VAL A 93 16.10 14.20 -21.87
N GLU A 94 15.12 14.96 -21.39
CA GLU A 94 14.95 16.37 -21.72
C GLU A 94 16.16 17.19 -21.30
N LEU A 95 16.64 17.02 -20.06
CA LEU A 95 17.81 17.71 -19.55
C LEU A 95 19.06 17.39 -20.39
N ASN A 96 19.23 16.13 -20.80
CA ASN A 96 20.34 15.72 -21.66
C ASN A 96 20.27 16.37 -23.05
N MET A 97 19.08 16.45 -23.65
CA MET A 97 18.90 17.13 -24.94
C MET A 97 19.18 18.63 -24.83
N SER A 98 18.60 19.28 -23.82
CA SER A 98 18.82 20.70 -23.55
C SER A 98 20.30 21.02 -23.33
N THR A 99 21.01 20.16 -22.58
CA THR A 99 22.44 20.30 -22.35
C THR A 99 23.25 20.14 -23.64
N LYS A 100 22.93 19.15 -24.49
CA LYS A 100 23.58 18.97 -25.79
C LYS A 100 23.40 20.18 -26.70
N VAL A 101 22.17 20.68 -26.83
CA VAL A 101 21.86 21.87 -27.62
C VAL A 101 22.64 23.08 -27.09
N SER A 102 22.70 23.27 -25.78
CA SER A 102 23.44 24.36 -25.15
C SER A 102 24.94 24.27 -25.44
N ILE A 103 25.53 23.07 -25.39
CA ILE A 103 26.93 22.83 -25.72
C ILE A 103 27.20 23.13 -27.20
N GLU A 104 26.34 22.68 -28.11
CA GLU A 104 26.48 22.95 -29.54
C GLU A 104 26.39 24.44 -29.86
N ALA A 105 25.43 25.14 -29.24
CA ALA A 105 25.29 26.58 -29.36
C ALA A 105 26.55 27.31 -28.85
N LEU A 106 27.08 26.91 -27.69
CA LEU A 106 28.31 27.49 -27.14
C LEU A 106 29.52 27.24 -28.06
N ARG A 107 29.65 26.04 -28.62
CA ARG A 107 30.71 25.70 -29.59
C ARG A 107 30.61 26.57 -30.85
N ALA A 108 29.41 26.74 -31.40
CA ALA A 108 29.20 27.59 -32.56
C ALA A 108 29.56 29.06 -32.28
N GLN A 109 29.20 29.57 -31.10
CA GLN A 109 29.57 30.92 -30.65
C GLN A 109 31.09 31.08 -30.53
N MET A 110 31.79 30.11 -29.92
CA MET A 110 33.25 30.15 -29.79
C MET A 110 33.94 30.15 -31.15
N VAL A 111 33.52 29.29 -32.09
CA VAL A 111 34.07 29.25 -33.44
C VAL A 111 33.87 30.59 -34.15
N ARG A 112 32.67 31.17 -34.06
CA ARG A 112 32.38 32.49 -34.64
C ARG A 112 33.28 33.58 -34.06
N MET A 113 33.50 33.57 -32.74
CA MET A 113 34.37 34.55 -32.07
C MET A 113 35.83 34.41 -32.54
N LEU A 114 36.33 33.18 -32.66
CA LEU A 114 37.69 32.93 -33.16
C LEU A 114 37.87 33.41 -34.61
N TRP A 115 36.86 33.19 -35.47
CA TRP A 115 36.89 33.72 -36.84
C TRP A 115 36.95 35.25 -36.89
N ILE A 116 36.14 35.93 -36.07
CA ILE A 116 36.13 37.39 -36.00
C ILE A 116 37.48 37.91 -35.51
N GLN A 117 38.06 37.29 -34.47
CA GLN A 117 39.38 37.66 -33.97
C GLN A 117 40.48 37.41 -35.01
N GLY A 118 40.43 36.27 -35.72
CA GLY A 118 41.38 35.97 -36.80
C GLY A 118 41.34 37.00 -37.93
N LEU A 119 40.15 37.40 -38.35
CA LEU A 119 39.96 38.47 -39.35
C LEU A 119 40.49 39.81 -38.84
N ALA A 120 40.18 40.19 -37.60
CA ALA A 120 40.66 41.43 -37.00
C ALA A 120 42.21 41.47 -36.97
N LEU A 121 42.86 40.39 -36.55
CA LEU A 121 44.32 40.30 -36.55
C LEU A 121 44.90 40.36 -37.97
N ALA A 122 44.29 39.70 -38.95
CA ALA A 122 44.74 39.76 -40.34
C ALA A 122 44.68 41.21 -40.89
N THR A 123 43.60 41.94 -40.61
CA THR A 123 43.49 43.35 -41.02
C THR A 123 44.54 44.25 -40.36
N LEU A 124 44.87 43.99 -39.09
CA LEU A 124 45.91 44.71 -38.37
C LEU A 124 47.31 44.43 -38.96
N ILE A 125 47.59 43.19 -39.35
CA ILE A 125 48.87 42.83 -39.99
C ILE A 125 49.02 43.54 -41.34
N ILE A 126 47.97 43.55 -42.16
CA ILE A 126 47.97 44.20 -43.48
C ILE A 126 48.18 45.71 -43.34
N SER A 127 47.50 46.37 -42.40
CA SER A 127 47.65 47.81 -42.19
C SER A 127 49.06 48.17 -41.72
N LEU A 128 49.65 47.40 -40.81
CA LEU A 128 51.03 47.58 -40.35
C LEU A 128 52.05 47.40 -41.48
N ALA A 129 51.87 46.39 -42.34
CA ALA A 129 52.74 46.17 -43.51
C ALA A 129 52.66 47.34 -44.51
N GLY A 130 51.46 47.88 -44.76
CA GLY A 130 51.27 49.05 -45.61
C GLY A 130 51.98 50.30 -45.07
N ILE A 131 51.89 50.55 -43.77
CA ILE A 131 52.59 51.67 -43.11
C ILE A 131 54.12 51.50 -43.27
N MET A 132 54.66 50.31 -43.02
CA MET A 132 56.09 50.02 -43.20
C MET A 132 56.57 50.29 -44.64
N MET A 133 55.83 49.84 -45.67
CA MET A 133 56.16 50.14 -47.06
C MET A 133 56.14 51.64 -47.37
N SER A 134 55.17 52.39 -46.83
CA SER A 134 55.08 53.83 -47.07
C SER A 134 56.28 54.59 -46.49
N LEU A 135 56.79 54.15 -45.34
CA LEU A 135 57.95 54.74 -44.67
C LEU A 135 59.27 54.42 -45.39
N THR A 136 59.43 53.23 -45.95
CA THR A 136 60.66 52.87 -46.70
C THR A 136 60.77 53.61 -48.03
N VAL A 137 59.65 53.85 -48.72
CA VAL A 137 59.63 54.59 -49.99
C VAL A 137 59.90 56.09 -49.79
N THR A 138 59.41 56.68 -48.70
CA THR A 138 59.66 58.11 -48.41
C THR A 138 61.07 58.38 -47.85
N GLY A 139 61.73 57.38 -47.26
CA GLY A 139 63.12 57.50 -46.78
C GLY A 139 64.20 57.35 -47.85
N SER A 140 63.86 56.93 -49.08
CA SER A 140 64.81 56.76 -50.19
C SER A 140 64.76 57.88 -51.25
N SER A 141 64.14 59.02 -50.92
CA SER A 141 64.06 60.23 -51.76
C SER A 141 64.92 61.33 -51.16
#